data_AF-F8QQP1-F1
#
_entry.id   AF-F8QQP1-F1
#
_cell.length_a   1.000
_cell.length_b   1.000
_cell.length_c   1.000
_cell.angle_alpha   90.00
_cell.angle_beta   90.00
_cell.angle_gamma   90.00
#
_symmetry.space_group_name_H-M   'P 1'
#
loop_
_entity.id
_entity.type
_entity.pdbx_description
1 polymer ?
#
loop_
_entity_poly.entity_id
_entity_poly.type
_entity_poly.pdbx_seq_one_letter_code
_entity_poly.pdbx_strand_id
1 'polypeptide(L)'
;KINYYPPCPRADEVLGIKPHADGTAVTVLLQDSEVEALQVQKDDVWFRIASIPHALFVNVGDQMEIMSNGIFKSAVHKVTTNAKRERISLAMLCCPHPENEIGPAQELINEQNPKLFNNITNYSKVFFQIDPTDNERPIDLLRI
;
A
#
# COMPACT_ATOMS: atom_id res chain seq x y z
N LYS A 1 -4.99 1.80 -12.41
CA LYS A 1 -6.04 2.57 -11.69
C LYS A 1 -5.79 4.06 -11.89
N ILE A 2 -6.76 4.82 -12.39
CA ILE A 2 -6.68 6.30 -12.46
C ILE A 2 -7.51 6.84 -11.30
N ASN A 3 -6.94 7.75 -10.50
CA ASN A 3 -7.63 8.39 -9.40
C ASN A 3 -7.81 9.88 -9.70
N TYR A 4 -9.01 10.40 -9.49
CA TYR A 4 -9.36 11.81 -9.58
C TYR A 4 -9.91 12.27 -8.23
N TYR A 5 -9.30 13.29 -7.64
CA TYR A 5 -9.73 13.89 -6.38
C TYR A 5 -10.16 15.34 -6.64
N PRO A 6 -11.45 15.68 -6.58
CA PRO A 6 -11.90 17.06 -6.76
C PRO A 6 -11.48 17.95 -5.58
N PRO A 7 -11.46 19.28 -5.77
CA PRO A 7 -11.33 20.22 -4.66
C PRO A 7 -12.42 19.98 -3.61
N CYS A 8 -12.05 20.03 -2.33
CA CYS A 8 -12.96 19.79 -1.21
C CYS A 8 -12.98 20.99 -0.25
N PRO A 9 -14.12 21.68 -0.06
CA PRO A 9 -14.22 22.81 0.86
C PRO A 9 -13.94 22.48 2.33
N ARG A 10 -14.09 21.20 2.73
CA ARG A 10 -13.86 20.68 4.09
C ARG A 10 -12.64 19.76 4.13
N ALA A 11 -11.55 20.18 3.47
CA ALA A 11 -10.36 19.36 3.27
C ALA A 11 -9.63 18.96 4.56
N ASP A 12 -9.91 19.65 5.66
CA ASP A 12 -9.46 19.38 7.02
C ASP A 12 -10.28 18.29 7.72
N GLU A 13 -11.47 17.96 7.21
CA GLU A 13 -12.41 17.01 7.82
C GLU A 13 -12.49 15.67 7.06
N VAL A 14 -11.99 15.61 5.83
CA VAL A 14 -12.08 14.41 4.98
C VAL A 14 -10.74 14.06 4.33
N LEU A 15 -10.58 12.78 3.99
CA LEU A 15 -9.45 12.28 3.21
C LEU A 15 -9.88 11.96 1.79
N GLY A 16 -8.95 12.11 0.85
CA GLY A 16 -9.14 11.58 -0.51
C GLY A 16 -9.11 10.05 -0.53
N ILE A 17 -8.19 9.43 0.23
CA ILE A 17 -8.18 8.00 0.53
C ILE A 17 -7.80 7.81 2.00
N LYS A 18 -8.55 6.95 2.71
CA LYS A 18 -8.29 6.57 4.10
C LYS A 18 -6.93 5.85 4.27
N PRO A 19 -6.33 5.85 5.47
CA PRO A 19 -5.14 5.04 5.76
C PRO A 19 -5.35 3.58 5.35
N HIS A 20 -4.42 3.05 4.55
CA HIS A 20 -4.40 1.65 4.14
C HIS A 20 -3.00 1.25 3.69
N ALA A 21 -2.74 -0.05 3.61
CA ALA A 21 -1.62 -0.61 2.87
C ALA A 21 -2.13 -1.23 1.56
N ASP A 22 -1.23 -1.41 0.58
CA ASP A 22 -1.60 -2.03 -0.68
C ASP A 22 -1.60 -3.55 -0.56
N GLY A 23 -2.67 -4.21 -1.02
CA GLY A 23 -2.71 -5.67 -1.16
C GLY A 23 -1.91 -6.22 -2.34
N THR A 24 -1.10 -5.40 -3.00
CA THR A 24 -0.29 -5.76 -4.18
C THR A 24 1.08 -6.30 -3.78
N ALA A 25 1.91 -6.69 -4.74
CA ALA A 25 3.34 -6.88 -4.48
C ALA A 25 4.09 -5.55 -4.60
N VAL A 26 3.91 -4.86 -5.73
CA VAL A 26 4.51 -3.55 -5.98
C VAL A 26 3.45 -2.64 -6.58
N THR A 27 3.44 -1.39 -6.15
CA THR A 27 2.65 -0.32 -6.76
C THR A 27 3.61 0.73 -7.31
N VAL A 28 3.39 1.13 -8.56
CA VAL A 28 4.11 2.22 -9.23
C VAL A 28 3.13 3.34 -9.50
N LEU A 29 3.43 4.51 -8.96
CA LEU A 29 2.54 5.67 -8.93
C LEU A 29 3.15 6.84 -9.67
N LEU A 30 2.46 7.28 -10.74
CA LEU A 30 2.65 8.61 -11.30
C LEU A 30 1.76 9.57 -10.52
N GLN A 31 2.39 10.49 -9.79
CA GLN A 31 1.71 11.53 -9.03
C GLN A 31 1.37 12.74 -9.89
N ASP A 32 0.43 13.53 -9.39
CA ASP A 32 0.20 14.89 -9.86
C ASP A 32 1.46 15.74 -9.68
N SER A 33 1.83 16.53 -10.68
CA SER A 33 3.03 17.35 -10.65
C SER A 33 2.94 18.55 -9.71
N GLU A 34 1.73 18.99 -9.37
CA GLU A 34 1.51 20.24 -8.62
C GLU A 34 0.79 20.02 -7.27
N VAL A 35 0.27 18.82 -7.01
CA VAL A 35 -0.50 18.51 -5.78
C VAL A 35 0.10 17.35 -4.98
N GLU A 36 0.79 17.73 -3.90
CA GLU A 36 1.43 16.82 -2.93
C GLU A 36 0.45 16.34 -1.86
N ALA A 37 -0.35 15.32 -2.18
CA ALA A 37 -1.38 14.80 -1.27
C ALA A 37 -1.08 13.42 -0.68
N LEU A 38 -0.11 12.68 -1.24
CA LEU A 38 0.24 11.36 -0.71
C LEU A 38 1.02 11.52 0.60
N GLN A 39 0.61 10.77 1.61
CA GLN A 39 1.33 10.64 2.87
C GLN A 39 1.58 9.18 3.20
N VAL A 40 2.79 8.85 3.65
CA VAL A 40 3.20 7.51 4.09
C VAL A 40 3.50 7.57 5.59
N GLN A 41 3.05 6.56 6.33
CA GLN A 41 3.31 6.46 7.76
C GLN A 41 4.59 5.67 8.02
N LYS A 42 5.43 6.18 8.92
CA LYS A 42 6.60 5.48 9.46
C LYS A 42 6.75 5.86 10.92
N ASP A 43 6.91 4.87 11.80
CA ASP A 43 7.07 5.07 13.25
C ASP A 43 5.96 5.98 13.83
N ASP A 44 4.71 5.70 13.45
CA ASP A 44 3.50 6.47 13.77
C ASP A 44 3.46 7.94 13.29
N VAL A 45 4.47 8.38 12.53
CA VAL A 45 4.55 9.72 11.96
C VAL A 45 4.17 9.68 10.48
N TRP A 46 3.35 10.66 10.05
CA TRP A 46 2.96 10.83 8.66
C TRP A 46 3.94 11.72 7.90
N PHE A 47 4.54 11.17 6.84
CA PHE A 47 5.46 11.88 5.96
C PHE A 47 4.77 12.20 4.63
N ARG A 48 4.78 13.48 4.25
CA ARG A 48 4.32 13.91 2.93
C ARG A 48 5.34 13.49 1.87
N ILE A 49 4.85 12.91 0.78
CA ILE A 49 5.66 12.58 -0.39
C ILE A 49 5.63 13.77 -1.34
N ALA A 50 6.82 14.27 -1.69
CA ALA A 50 6.96 15.41 -2.58
C ALA A 50 6.71 15.03 -4.04
N SER A 51 6.14 15.95 -4.81
CA SER A 51 5.98 15.81 -6.25
C SER A 51 7.31 16.17 -6.91
N ILE A 52 8.05 15.14 -7.33
CA ILE A 52 9.34 15.32 -8.02
C ILE A 52 9.08 15.21 -9.53
N PRO A 53 9.45 16.22 -10.34
CA PRO A 53 9.29 16.17 -11.79
C PRO A 53 9.93 14.91 -12.39
N HIS A 54 9.19 14.22 -13.26
CA HIS A 54 9.61 12.99 -13.95
C HIS A 54 9.90 11.79 -13.04
N ALA A 55 9.59 11.87 -11.75
CA ALA A 55 9.73 10.74 -10.84
C ALA A 55 8.47 9.89 -10.80
N LEU A 56 8.67 8.59 -10.57
CA LEU A 56 7.63 7.67 -10.16
C LEU A 56 7.84 7.32 -8.69
N PHE A 57 6.76 7.29 -7.94
CA PHE A 57 6.78 6.77 -6.59
C PHE A 57 6.55 5.25 -6.64
N VAL A 58 7.39 4.48 -5.94
CA VAL A 58 7.26 3.02 -5.87
C VAL A 58 7.08 2.63 -4.41
N ASN A 59 6.05 1.83 -4.14
CA ASN A 59 5.85 1.21 -2.83
C ASN A 59 5.65 -0.30 -2.97
N VAL A 60 6.03 -1.00 -1.91
CA VAL A 60 5.80 -2.43 -1.74
C VAL A 60 4.50 -2.63 -0.96
N GLY A 61 3.74 -3.65 -1.36
CA GLY A 61 2.49 -4.04 -0.70
C GLY A 61 2.62 -5.34 0.10
N ASP A 62 1.50 -5.80 0.63
CA ASP A 62 1.41 -6.93 1.55
C ASP A 62 1.98 -8.22 0.94
N GLN A 63 1.75 -8.47 -0.36
CA GLN A 63 2.26 -9.67 -1.01
C GLN A 63 3.79 -9.68 -1.08
N MET A 64 4.43 -8.52 -1.20
CA MET A 64 5.89 -8.44 -1.15
C MET A 64 6.43 -8.58 0.28
N GLU A 65 5.73 -8.05 1.27
CA GLU A 65 6.08 -8.29 2.68
C GLU A 65 6.01 -9.79 3.02
N ILE A 66 4.98 -10.50 2.56
CA ILE A 66 4.85 -11.96 2.70
C ILE A 66 6.02 -12.68 2.02
N MET A 67 6.27 -12.41 0.73
CA MET A 67 7.31 -13.10 -0.04
C MET A 67 8.72 -12.83 0.47
N SER A 68 8.95 -11.64 1.02
CA SER A 68 10.26 -11.24 1.60
C SER A 68 10.44 -11.68 3.06
N ASN A 69 9.52 -12.47 3.62
CA ASN A 69 9.52 -12.87 5.02
C ASN A 69 9.62 -11.67 5.98
N GLY A 70 8.95 -10.57 5.67
CA GLY A 70 8.93 -9.38 6.51
C GLY A 70 10.12 -8.44 6.35
N ILE A 71 11.07 -8.70 5.45
CA ILE A 71 12.22 -7.80 5.20
C ILE A 71 11.73 -6.48 4.62
N PHE A 72 10.88 -6.54 3.59
CA PHE A 72 10.19 -5.37 3.09
C PHE A 72 8.92 -5.13 3.88
N LYS A 73 8.66 -3.87 4.26
CA LYS A 73 7.47 -3.48 5.01
C LYS A 73 6.45 -2.84 4.09
N SER A 74 5.26 -3.42 4.08
CA SER A 74 4.09 -2.89 3.39
C SER A 74 3.60 -1.65 4.16
N ALA A 75 3.92 -0.48 3.60
CA ALA A 75 3.75 0.79 4.28
C ALA A 75 2.29 1.29 4.22
N VAL A 76 1.78 1.69 5.38
CA VAL A 76 0.48 2.36 5.47
C VAL A 76 0.60 3.75 4.87
N HIS A 77 -0.34 4.11 4.02
CA HIS A 77 -0.38 5.40 3.34
C HIS A 77 -1.82 5.91 3.20
N LYS A 78 -1.95 7.21 3.01
CA LYS A 78 -3.24 7.90 2.82
C LYS A 78 -3.09 9.01 1.80
N VAL A 79 -4.21 9.51 1.31
CA VAL A 79 -4.24 10.66 0.41
C VAL A 79 -5.09 11.74 1.04
N THR A 80 -4.51 12.92 1.28
CA THR A 80 -5.26 14.10 1.73
C THR A 80 -6.00 14.74 0.55
N THR A 81 -6.90 15.68 0.83
CA THR A 81 -7.50 16.53 -0.21
C THR A 81 -7.15 18.00 0.06
N ASN A 82 -7.59 18.90 -0.80
CA ASN A 82 -7.43 20.34 -0.62
C ASN A 82 -8.61 21.10 -1.23
N ALA A 83 -8.86 22.33 -0.78
CA ALA A 83 -10.01 23.12 -1.23
C ALA A 83 -9.83 23.84 -2.57
N LYS A 84 -8.62 23.84 -3.14
CA LYS A 84 -8.24 24.77 -4.23
C LYS A 84 -8.10 24.10 -5.59
N ARG A 85 -7.61 22.85 -5.62
CA ARG A 85 -7.20 22.18 -6.86
C ARG A 85 -7.48 20.70 -6.82
N GLU A 86 -7.93 20.16 -7.94
CA GLU A 86 -8.05 18.74 -8.17
C GLU A 86 -6.68 18.05 -8.16
N ARG A 87 -6.66 16.74 -7.90
CA ARG A 87 -5.47 15.92 -8.04
C ARG A 87 -5.77 14.75 -8.96
N ILE A 88 -4.89 14.48 -9.93
CA ILE A 88 -4.96 13.29 -10.76
C ILE A 88 -3.74 12.42 -10.51
N SER A 89 -3.93 11.11 -10.41
CA SER A 89 -2.79 10.17 -10.34
C SER A 89 -3.09 8.88 -11.04
N LEU A 90 -2.04 8.22 -11.54
CA LEU A 90 -2.11 6.92 -12.19
C LEU A 90 -1.30 5.91 -11.37
N ALA A 91 -1.98 4.91 -10.82
CA ALA A 91 -1.36 3.81 -10.11
C ALA A 91 -1.38 2.54 -10.97
N MET A 92 -0.21 1.97 -11.21
CA MET A 92 -0.03 0.63 -11.75
C MET A 92 0.15 -0.33 -10.57
N LEU A 93 -0.71 -1.34 -10.50
CA LEU A 93 -0.77 -2.32 -9.42
C LEU A 93 -0.21 -3.64 -9.95
N CYS A 94 0.92 -4.08 -9.42
CA CYS A 94 1.59 -5.30 -9.83
C CYS A 94 1.38 -6.39 -8.78
N CYS A 95 0.70 -7.47 -9.18
CA CYS A 95 0.41 -8.61 -8.34
C CYS A 95 0.88 -9.91 -9.01
N PRO A 96 1.32 -10.91 -8.24
CA PRO A 96 1.36 -12.30 -8.67
C PRO A 96 0.04 -12.75 -9.28
N HIS A 97 0.08 -13.71 -10.21
CA HIS A 97 -1.12 -14.30 -10.77
C HIS A 97 -1.94 -14.97 -9.64
N PRO A 98 -3.28 -14.86 -9.61
CA PRO A 98 -4.09 -15.37 -8.50
C PRO A 98 -3.95 -16.87 -8.23
N GLU A 99 -3.55 -17.66 -9.23
CA GLU A 99 -3.33 -19.11 -9.10
C GLU A 99 -1.94 -19.47 -8.57
N ASN A 100 -1.01 -18.51 -8.55
CA ASN A 100 0.31 -18.73 -7.98
C ASN A 100 0.22 -18.63 -6.46
N GLU A 101 0.65 -19.67 -5.77
CA GLU A 101 0.87 -19.61 -4.33
C GLU A 101 2.04 -18.67 -4.04
N ILE A 102 1.86 -17.79 -3.05
CA ILE A 102 2.92 -16.96 -2.49
C ILE A 102 3.18 -17.33 -1.04
N GLY A 103 4.41 -17.13 -0.60
CA GLY A 103 4.85 -17.32 0.76
C GLY A 103 6.28 -16.83 0.91
N PRO A 104 6.82 -16.78 2.13
CA PRO A 104 8.23 -16.45 2.35
C PRO A 104 9.15 -17.26 1.43
N ALA A 105 10.01 -16.57 0.68
CA ALA A 105 11.02 -17.22 -0.16
C ALA A 105 11.95 -18.08 0.71
N GLN A 106 12.23 -19.31 0.28
CA GLN A 106 12.95 -20.30 1.10
C GLN A 106 14.36 -19.82 1.48
N GLU A 107 15.00 -19.08 0.58
CA GLU A 107 16.33 -18.50 0.75
C GLU A 107 16.38 -17.43 1.85
N LEU A 108 15.23 -16.87 2.24
CA LEU A 108 15.10 -15.86 3.28
C LEU A 108 14.74 -16.45 4.65
N ILE A 109 14.52 -17.76 4.74
CA ILE A 109 14.16 -18.46 5.98
C ILE A 109 15.39 -19.17 6.53
N ASN A 110 15.71 -18.93 7.80
CA ASN A 110 16.79 -19.61 8.52
C ASN A 110 16.55 -19.53 10.04
N GLU A 111 17.49 -20.04 10.85
CA GLU A 111 17.38 -20.02 12.31
C GLU A 111 17.29 -18.60 12.89
N GLN A 112 17.92 -17.61 12.24
CA GLN A 112 17.89 -16.21 12.68
C GLN A 112 16.68 -15.44 12.12
N ASN A 113 16.10 -15.89 11.01
CA ASN A 113 14.89 -15.33 10.39
C ASN A 113 13.88 -16.45 10.13
N PRO A 114 13.15 -16.94 11.15
CA PRO A 114 12.17 -18.00 10.99
C PRO A 114 11.02 -17.55 10.09
N LYS A 115 10.26 -18.52 9.57
CA LYS A 115 9.09 -18.25 8.72
C LYS A 115 8.05 -17.43 9.50
N LEU A 116 7.72 -16.24 9.02
CA LEU A 116 6.78 -15.32 9.68
C LEU A 116 5.36 -15.38 9.10
N PHE A 117 5.19 -15.89 7.88
CA PHE A 117 3.89 -15.92 7.20
C PHE A 117 3.58 -17.29 6.62
N ASN A 118 2.32 -17.70 6.69
CA ASN A 118 1.79 -18.85 5.99
C ASN A 118 1.75 -18.61 4.47
N ASN A 119 1.81 -19.70 3.70
CA ASN A 119 1.63 -19.62 2.26
C ASN A 119 0.15 -19.38 1.93
N ILE A 120 -0.13 -18.71 0.82
CA ILE A 120 -1.48 -18.41 0.37
C ILE A 120 -1.58 -18.35 -1.16
N THR A 121 -2.68 -18.86 -1.67
CA THR A 121 -3.11 -18.65 -3.06
C THR A 121 -4.22 -17.60 -3.10
N ASN A 122 -4.16 -16.70 -4.08
CA ASN A 122 -5.14 -15.62 -4.28
C ASN A 122 -5.33 -14.71 -3.06
N TYR A 123 -4.23 -14.11 -2.58
CA TYR A 123 -4.27 -13.15 -1.46
C TYR A 123 -5.27 -12.00 -1.66
N SER A 124 -5.45 -11.55 -2.91
CA SER A 124 -6.43 -10.52 -3.27
C SER A 124 -7.84 -10.84 -2.74
N LYS A 125 -8.24 -12.11 -2.72
CA LYS A 125 -9.55 -12.52 -2.18
C LYS A 125 -9.65 -12.23 -0.68
N VAL A 126 -8.63 -12.55 0.09
CA VAL A 126 -8.58 -12.27 1.54
C VAL A 126 -8.55 -10.75 1.78
N PHE A 127 -7.73 -10.03 1.00
CA PHE A 127 -7.59 -8.58 1.11
C PHE A 127 -8.94 -7.84 0.95
N PHE A 128 -9.80 -8.28 0.04
CA PHE A 128 -11.11 -7.64 -0.20
C PHE A 128 -12.25 -8.18 0.68
N GLN A 129 -12.02 -9.23 1.47
CA GLN A 129 -13.04 -9.81 2.36
C GLN A 129 -13.06 -9.19 3.75
N ILE A 130 -11.95 -8.60 4.18
CA ILE A 130 -11.83 -7.99 5.51
C ILE A 130 -12.36 -6.57 5.44
N ASP A 131 -13.20 -6.21 6.40
CA ASP A 131 -13.69 -4.85 6.51
C ASP A 131 -12.52 -3.93 6.92
N PRO A 132 -12.17 -2.92 6.11
CA PRO A 132 -11.09 -2.01 6.46
C PRO A 132 -11.50 -0.99 7.55
N THR A 133 -12.51 -1.27 8.36
CA THR A 133 -12.85 -0.59 9.62
C THR A 133 -12.44 -1.38 10.86
N ASP A 134 -12.09 -2.66 10.73
CA ASP A 134 -11.77 -3.53 11.87
C ASP A 134 -10.38 -3.26 12.50
N ASN A 135 -9.64 -2.25 12.03
CA ASN A 135 -8.25 -1.94 12.40
C ASN A 135 -7.25 -3.11 12.23
N GLU A 136 -7.69 -4.27 11.75
CA GLU A 136 -6.87 -5.41 11.43
C GLU A 136 -6.34 -5.32 10.00
N ARG A 137 -5.04 -5.58 9.81
CA ARG A 137 -4.49 -5.66 8.45
C ARG A 137 -4.71 -7.07 7.89
N PRO A 138 -5.12 -7.23 6.63
CA PRO A 138 -5.30 -8.55 6.03
C PRO A 138 -4.07 -9.43 6.05
N ILE A 139 -2.87 -8.84 6.06
CA ILE A 139 -1.61 -9.57 6.17
C ILE A 139 -1.43 -10.27 7.52
N ASP A 140 -2.04 -9.75 8.59
CA ASP A 140 -1.86 -10.28 9.94
C ASP A 140 -2.55 -11.64 10.12
N LEU A 141 -3.60 -11.93 9.34
CA LEU A 141 -4.22 -13.26 9.28
C LEU A 141 -3.28 -14.36 8.79
N LEU A 142 -2.18 -13.99 8.13
CA LEU A 142 -1.19 -14.94 7.63
C LEU A 142 0.02 -15.08 8.54
N ARG A 143 0.16 -14.23 9.58
CA ARG A 143 1.29 -14.33 10.49
C ARG A 143 1.25 -15.66 11.27
N ILE A 144 2.43 -16.21 11.54
CA ILE A 144 2.65 -17.40 12.38
C ILE A 144 2.94 -16.96 13.82
#